data_AF-A0A2E0Y894-F1
#
_entry.id   AF-A0A2E0Y894-F1
#
_cell.length_a   1.000
_cell.length_b   1.000
_cell.length_c   1.000
_cell.angle_alpha   90.00
_cell.angle_beta   90.00
_cell.angle_gamma   90.00
#
_symmetry.space_group_name_H-M   'P 1'
#
loop_
_entity.id
_entity.type
_entity.pdbx_description
1 polymer ?
#
loop_
_entity_poly.entity_id
_entity_poly.type
_entity_poly.pdbx_seq_one_letter_code
_entity_poly.pdbx_strand_id
1 'polypeptide(L)'
;MGRGTRVLMATGGVALALTVLAGVAWWVLQPRVEPLALPDGLVAVSGPAGTSRLNGAEARADYPALAAHFESQRLVSYCGVASGVAVLNALGRRLDQSTFFDAHEVGPGARLRVMFGGMTLAELAGFLMAHGAAVELRYADAVTVEAFREAVGRNLRHPMTSCSSTTSAKCSGSVVSGTSHRWRPTTRLRIRC
;
A
#
# COMPACT_ATOMS: atom_id res chain seq x y z
N MET A 1 -47.12 34.80 7.31
CA MET A 1 -46.29 33.59 7.19
C MET A 1 -44.87 33.90 7.66
N GLY A 2 -44.53 33.39 8.85
CA GLY A 2 -43.46 33.90 9.70
C GLY A 2 -42.05 33.47 9.29
N ARG A 3 -41.07 34.34 9.61
CA ARG A 3 -39.62 34.11 9.44
C ARG A 3 -39.14 32.73 9.94
N GLY A 4 -39.81 32.13 10.94
CA GLY A 4 -39.47 30.83 11.50
C GLY A 4 -39.58 29.64 10.52
N THR A 5 -40.55 29.62 9.62
CA THR A 5 -40.71 28.51 8.65
C THR A 5 -39.64 28.53 7.55
N ARG A 6 -39.12 29.70 7.19
CA ARG A 6 -38.04 29.84 6.21
C ARG A 6 -36.68 29.42 6.76
N VAL A 7 -36.41 29.71 8.03
CA VAL A 7 -35.18 29.28 8.71
C VAL A 7 -35.16 27.75 8.87
N LEU A 8 -36.27 27.14 9.28
CA LEU A 8 -36.37 25.68 9.46
C LEU A 8 -36.20 24.91 8.13
N MET A 9 -36.77 25.43 7.03
CA MET A 9 -36.60 24.85 5.70
C MET A 9 -35.18 25.03 5.16
N ALA A 10 -34.55 26.19 5.39
CA ALA A 10 -33.17 26.44 4.97
C ALA A 10 -32.16 25.53 5.71
N THR A 11 -32.33 25.33 7.02
CA THR A 11 -31.48 24.41 7.79
C THR A 11 -31.67 22.96 7.38
N GLY A 12 -32.92 22.54 7.08
CA GLY A 12 -33.20 21.21 6.57
C GLY A 12 -32.58 20.93 5.20
N GLY A 13 -32.65 21.91 4.29
CA GLY A 13 -32.00 21.81 2.97
C GLY A 13 -30.48 21.72 3.04
N VAL A 14 -29.84 22.51 3.91
CA VAL A 14 -28.39 22.47 4.11
C VAL A 14 -27.96 21.14 4.74
N ALA A 15 -28.66 20.65 5.76
CA ALA A 15 -28.34 19.37 6.38
C ALA A 15 -28.44 18.22 5.38
N LEU A 16 -29.48 18.19 4.53
CA LEU A 16 -29.64 17.20 3.47
C LEU A 16 -28.53 17.29 2.42
N ALA A 17 -28.15 18.50 2.01
CA ALA A 17 -27.05 18.67 1.05
C ALA A 17 -25.72 18.15 1.62
N LEU A 18 -25.43 18.41 2.90
CA LEU A 18 -24.21 17.93 3.55
C LEU A 18 -24.18 16.41 3.68
N THR A 19 -25.30 15.76 4.02
CA THR A 19 -25.35 14.29 4.10
C THR A 19 -25.17 13.64 2.74
N VAL A 20 -25.79 14.19 1.69
CA VAL A 20 -25.60 13.70 0.32
C VAL A 20 -24.13 13.86 -0.11
N LEU A 21 -23.52 15.02 0.12
CA LEU A 21 -22.11 15.27 -0.22
C LEU A 21 -21.18 14.32 0.55
N ALA A 22 -21.42 14.08 1.84
CA ALA A 22 -20.65 13.14 2.63
C ALA A 22 -20.80 11.70 2.09
N GLY A 23 -22.01 11.29 1.71
CA GLY A 23 -22.26 9.99 1.10
C GLY A 23 -21.54 9.80 -0.23
N VAL A 24 -21.58 10.82 -1.10
CA VAL A 24 -20.85 10.81 -2.39
C VAL A 24 -19.34 10.77 -2.16
N ALA A 25 -18.81 11.58 -1.24
CA ALA A 25 -17.40 11.58 -0.90
C ALA A 25 -16.94 10.21 -0.37
N TRP A 26 -17.73 9.59 0.51
CA TRP A 26 -17.46 8.24 1.00
C TRP A 26 -17.43 7.21 -0.13
N TRP A 27 -18.42 7.25 -1.03
CA TRP A 27 -18.50 6.34 -2.17
C TRP A 27 -17.30 6.46 -3.13
N VAL A 28 -16.82 7.68 -3.39
CA VAL A 28 -15.63 7.92 -4.23
C VAL A 28 -14.35 7.34 -3.62
N LEU A 29 -14.25 7.30 -2.29
CA LEU A 29 -13.08 6.79 -1.58
C LEU A 29 -13.04 5.26 -1.49
N GLN A 30 -14.18 4.58 -1.69
CA GLN A 30 -14.26 3.12 -1.62
C GLN A 30 -13.62 2.45 -2.86
N PRO A 31 -12.82 1.40 -2.68
CA PRO A 31 -12.31 0.62 -3.81
C PRO A 31 -13.44 -0.15 -4.49
N ARG A 32 -13.38 -0.25 -5.82
CA ARG A 32 -14.31 -1.12 -6.58
C ARG A 32 -13.74 -2.53 -6.67
N VAL A 33 -14.60 -3.52 -6.41
CA VAL A 33 -14.24 -4.94 -6.48
C VAL A 33 -14.72 -5.51 -7.81
N GLU A 34 -14.20 -4.98 -8.91
CA GLU A 34 -14.51 -5.46 -10.25
C GLU A 34 -13.20 -5.89 -10.93
N PRO A 35 -12.88 -7.20 -10.90
CA PRO A 35 -11.63 -7.70 -11.46
C PRO A 35 -11.61 -7.47 -12.98
N LEU A 36 -10.66 -6.69 -13.44
CA LEU A 36 -10.38 -6.54 -14.87
C LEU A 36 -9.87 -7.87 -15.44
N ALA A 37 -10.18 -8.13 -16.70
CA ALA A 37 -9.57 -9.25 -17.42
C ALA A 37 -8.05 -9.11 -17.41
N LEU A 38 -7.35 -10.20 -17.12
CA LEU A 38 -5.88 -10.21 -17.12
C LEU A 38 -5.36 -9.97 -18.54
N PRO A 39 -4.48 -8.98 -18.77
CA PRO A 39 -3.76 -8.82 -20.02
C PRO A 39 -2.98 -10.07 -20.43
N ASP A 40 -2.78 -10.22 -21.75
CA ASP A 40 -1.95 -11.28 -22.32
C ASP A 40 -0.54 -11.25 -21.72
N GLY A 41 -0.02 -12.43 -21.38
CA GLY A 41 1.30 -12.60 -20.75
C GLY A 41 1.31 -12.58 -19.22
N LEU A 42 0.22 -12.17 -18.56
CA LEU A 42 0.07 -12.34 -17.11
C LEU A 42 -0.57 -13.68 -16.77
N VAL A 43 -0.15 -14.26 -15.64
CA VAL A 43 -0.71 -15.52 -15.15
C VAL A 43 -1.20 -15.33 -13.72
N ALA A 44 -2.50 -15.50 -13.52
CA ALA A 44 -3.12 -15.40 -12.21
C ALA A 44 -2.60 -16.49 -11.28
N VAL A 45 -2.19 -16.10 -10.07
CA VAL A 45 -1.73 -17.04 -9.03
C VAL A 45 -2.82 -18.04 -8.63
N SER A 46 -4.10 -17.66 -8.73
CA SER A 46 -5.26 -18.52 -8.42
C SER A 46 -5.54 -19.59 -9.48
N GLY A 47 -4.94 -19.48 -10.67
CA GLY A 47 -5.10 -20.45 -11.75
C GLY A 47 -4.10 -21.61 -11.67
N PRO A 48 -4.35 -22.76 -12.33
CA PRO A 48 -3.46 -23.91 -12.30
C PRO A 48 -2.01 -23.59 -12.71
N ALA A 49 -1.84 -22.78 -13.75
CA ALA A 49 -0.52 -22.35 -14.22
C ALA A 49 0.21 -21.46 -13.19
N GLY A 50 -0.51 -20.59 -12.49
CA GLY A 50 0.05 -19.74 -11.44
C GLY A 50 0.47 -20.53 -10.22
N THR A 51 -0.39 -21.43 -9.74
CA THR A 51 -0.09 -22.34 -8.63
C THR A 51 1.13 -23.21 -8.93
N SER A 52 1.22 -23.77 -10.15
CA SER A 52 2.38 -24.55 -10.58
C SER A 52 3.68 -23.73 -10.55
N ARG A 53 3.65 -22.50 -11.10
CA ARG A 53 4.81 -21.59 -11.06
C ARG A 53 5.23 -21.22 -9.64
N LEU A 54 4.27 -20.92 -8.77
CA LEU A 54 4.55 -20.58 -7.39
C LEU A 54 5.14 -21.77 -6.63
N ASN A 55 4.59 -22.97 -6.81
CA ASN A 55 5.08 -24.18 -6.14
C ASN A 55 6.48 -24.59 -6.61
N GLY A 56 6.78 -24.39 -7.90
CA GLY A 56 8.09 -24.66 -8.50
C GLY A 56 9.12 -23.54 -8.32
N ALA A 57 8.76 -22.38 -7.77
CA ALA A 57 9.68 -21.27 -7.59
C ALA A 57 10.72 -21.56 -6.49
N GLU A 58 12.00 -21.39 -6.82
CA GLU A 58 13.09 -21.53 -5.83
C GLU A 58 13.12 -20.39 -4.81
N ALA A 59 12.63 -19.20 -5.20
CA ALA A 59 12.63 -17.99 -4.41
C ALA A 59 11.19 -17.65 -3.97
N ARG A 60 10.67 -18.38 -2.97
CA ARG A 60 9.28 -18.25 -2.49
C ARG A 60 9.13 -18.25 -0.96
N ALA A 61 10.23 -18.08 -0.22
CA ALA A 61 10.26 -18.26 1.23
C ALA A 61 9.32 -17.30 1.97
N ASP A 62 9.11 -16.09 1.44
CA ASP A 62 8.25 -15.07 2.05
C ASP A 62 6.77 -15.27 1.76
N TYR A 63 6.42 -16.02 0.70
CA TYR A 63 5.03 -16.14 0.24
C TYR A 63 4.07 -16.61 1.33
N PRO A 64 4.34 -17.68 2.12
CA PRO A 64 3.40 -18.15 3.12
C PRO A 64 3.10 -17.10 4.21
N ALA A 65 4.11 -16.38 4.67
CA ALA A 65 3.94 -15.35 5.70
C ALA A 65 3.16 -14.14 5.15
N LEU A 66 3.50 -13.66 3.95
CA LEU A 66 2.79 -12.55 3.32
C LEU A 66 1.34 -12.93 2.98
N ALA A 67 1.10 -14.14 2.48
CA ALA A 67 -0.24 -14.62 2.16
C ALA A 67 -1.13 -14.73 3.41
N ALA A 68 -0.58 -15.12 4.56
CA ALA A 68 -1.31 -15.19 5.83
C ALA A 68 -1.76 -13.80 6.35
N HIS A 69 -1.12 -12.73 5.90
CA HIS A 69 -1.42 -11.35 6.30
C HIS A 69 -1.92 -10.49 5.14
N PHE A 70 -2.26 -11.10 4.00
CA PHE A 70 -2.79 -10.39 2.86
C PHE A 70 -4.20 -9.85 3.15
N GLU A 71 -4.41 -8.58 2.86
CA GLU A 71 -5.69 -7.90 3.05
C GLU A 71 -5.99 -6.96 1.89
N SER A 72 -7.27 -6.69 1.65
CA SER A 72 -7.69 -5.67 0.70
C SER A 72 -7.48 -4.27 1.29
N GLN A 73 -7.09 -3.33 0.44
CA GLN A 73 -7.04 -1.91 0.83
C GLN A 73 -8.43 -1.40 1.20
N ARG A 74 -8.54 -0.64 2.30
CA ARG A 74 -9.83 -0.05 2.75
C ARG A 74 -10.28 1.14 1.92
N LEU A 75 -9.32 1.89 1.36
CA LEU A 75 -9.55 3.07 0.53
C LEU A 75 -8.74 2.96 -0.76
N VAL A 76 -9.16 3.65 -1.83
CA VAL A 76 -8.44 3.65 -3.12
C VAL A 76 -6.97 4.09 -2.97
N SER A 77 -6.68 5.01 -2.07
CA SER A 77 -5.33 5.52 -1.80
C SER A 77 -4.50 4.66 -0.85
N TYR A 78 -5.06 3.59 -0.29
CA TYR A 78 -4.46 2.78 0.79
C TYR A 78 -3.69 1.54 0.30
N CYS A 79 -3.43 1.43 -1.01
CA CYS A 79 -2.63 0.36 -1.60
C CYS A 79 -1.26 0.18 -0.88
N GLY A 80 -0.60 1.28 -0.52
CA GLY A 80 0.64 1.26 0.28
C GLY A 80 0.43 0.92 1.78
N VAL A 81 -0.68 1.34 2.38
CA VAL A 81 -1.03 1.02 3.78
C VAL A 81 -1.26 -0.48 3.95
N ALA A 82 -2.10 -1.08 3.10
CA ALA A 82 -2.38 -2.52 3.12
C ALA A 82 -1.10 -3.34 2.92
N SER A 83 -0.26 -2.93 1.97
CA SER A 83 1.03 -3.57 1.71
C SER A 83 1.97 -3.48 2.92
N GLY A 84 2.04 -2.31 3.57
CA GLY A 84 2.84 -2.10 4.76
C GLY A 84 2.36 -2.91 5.95
N VAL A 85 1.04 -2.97 6.19
CA VAL A 85 0.43 -3.80 7.23
C VAL A 85 0.75 -5.28 7.01
N ALA A 86 0.59 -5.80 5.79
CA ALA A 86 0.92 -7.19 5.47
C ALA A 86 2.39 -7.53 5.77
N VAL A 87 3.31 -6.66 5.35
CA VAL A 87 4.76 -6.80 5.61
C VAL A 87 5.08 -6.75 7.10
N LEU A 88 4.57 -5.76 7.82
CA LEU A 88 4.84 -5.59 9.25
C LEU A 88 4.26 -6.74 10.08
N ASN A 89 3.05 -7.21 9.74
CA ASN A 89 2.44 -8.34 10.42
C ASN A 89 3.19 -9.65 10.13
N ALA A 90 3.68 -9.85 8.89
CA ALA A 90 4.57 -10.96 8.56
C ALA A 90 5.90 -10.93 9.34
N LEU A 91 6.35 -9.74 9.77
CA LEU A 91 7.50 -9.55 10.66
C LEU A 91 7.15 -9.66 12.17
N GLY A 92 5.90 -10.02 12.50
CA GLY A 92 5.43 -10.25 13.86
C GLY A 92 4.78 -9.05 14.53
N ARG A 93 4.47 -7.97 13.80
CA ARG A 93 3.64 -6.88 14.33
C ARG A 93 2.15 -7.28 14.35
N ARG A 94 1.34 -6.46 15.00
CA ARG A 94 -0.13 -6.62 15.06
C ARG A 94 -0.78 -5.29 14.74
N LEU A 95 -0.86 -5.00 13.46
CA LEU A 95 -1.41 -3.77 12.92
C LEU A 95 -2.61 -4.07 12.04
N ASP A 96 -3.45 -3.05 11.88
CA ASP A 96 -4.46 -2.93 10.85
C ASP A 96 -4.29 -1.58 10.13
N GLN A 97 -5.04 -1.33 9.06
CA GLN A 97 -4.91 -0.08 8.29
C GLN A 97 -5.35 1.18 9.06
N SER A 98 -6.02 1.05 10.21
CA SER A 98 -6.32 2.18 11.10
C SER A 98 -5.11 2.51 11.98
N THR A 99 -4.52 1.50 12.59
CA THR A 99 -3.40 1.58 13.56
C THR A 99 -2.04 1.76 12.90
N PHE A 100 -1.95 1.58 11.58
CA PHE A 100 -0.74 1.85 10.79
C PHE A 100 -0.17 3.27 11.00
N PHE A 101 -1.01 4.26 11.34
CA PHE A 101 -0.59 5.65 11.54
C PHE A 101 -0.30 6.00 13.01
N ASP A 102 -0.41 5.05 13.94
CA ASP A 102 -0.36 5.33 15.37
C ASP A 102 1.06 5.29 15.95
N ALA A 103 2.07 4.96 15.14
CA ALA A 103 3.48 5.07 15.56
C ALA A 103 3.84 6.54 15.84
N HIS A 104 4.56 6.80 16.93
CA HIS A 104 4.83 8.16 17.42
C HIS A 104 5.64 9.01 16.42
N GLU A 105 6.48 8.36 15.62
CA GLU A 105 7.29 8.97 14.57
C GLU A 105 6.46 9.37 13.34
N VAL A 106 5.20 8.91 13.25
CA VAL A 106 4.27 9.31 12.21
C VAL A 106 3.68 10.67 12.56
N GLY A 107 4.14 11.69 11.82
CA GLY A 107 3.71 13.07 12.04
C GLY A 107 2.18 13.28 11.95
N PRO A 108 1.65 14.33 12.61
CA PRO A 108 0.23 14.63 12.60
C PRO A 108 -0.28 14.86 11.17
N GLY A 109 -1.51 14.42 10.90
CA GLY A 109 -2.15 14.57 9.59
C GLY A 109 -1.68 13.60 8.50
N ALA A 110 -0.74 12.68 8.79
CA ALA A 110 -0.30 11.66 7.85
C ALA A 110 -1.46 10.82 7.31
N ARG A 111 -2.39 10.40 8.19
CA ARG A 111 -3.61 9.67 7.80
C ARG A 111 -4.42 10.44 6.75
N LEU A 112 -4.67 11.73 6.98
CA LEU A 112 -5.47 12.56 6.08
C LEU A 112 -4.77 12.81 4.75
N ARG A 113 -3.46 13.06 4.79
CA ARG A 113 -2.61 13.21 3.60
C ARG A 113 -2.62 11.95 2.75
N VAL A 114 -2.44 10.77 3.35
CA VAL A 114 -2.47 9.50 2.62
C VAL A 114 -3.86 9.20 2.09
N MET A 115 -4.91 9.45 2.87
CA MET A 115 -6.29 9.26 2.45
C MET A 115 -6.61 10.01 1.14
N PHE A 116 -6.16 11.26 0.99
CA PHE A 116 -6.47 12.06 -0.20
C PHE A 116 -5.38 12.07 -1.29
N GLY A 117 -4.14 11.71 -0.95
CA GLY A 117 -2.99 11.85 -1.85
C GLY A 117 -2.25 10.54 -2.16
N GLY A 118 -2.56 9.46 -1.46
CA GLY A 118 -1.71 8.26 -1.43
C GLY A 118 -0.38 8.53 -0.71
N MET A 119 0.62 7.70 -0.99
CA MET A 119 1.97 7.88 -0.44
C MET A 119 3.02 7.62 -1.51
N THR A 120 4.17 8.27 -1.35
CA THR A 120 5.39 8.03 -2.12
C THR A 120 6.15 6.82 -1.56
N LEU A 121 7.10 6.32 -2.33
CA LEU A 121 7.99 5.24 -1.90
C LEU A 121 8.80 5.61 -0.64
N ALA A 122 9.26 6.87 -0.54
CA ALA A 122 9.97 7.36 0.64
C ALA A 122 9.07 7.43 1.88
N GLU A 123 7.82 7.87 1.72
CA GLU A 123 6.86 7.88 2.82
C GLU A 123 6.52 6.47 3.28
N LEU A 124 6.35 5.51 2.36
CA LEU A 124 6.17 4.10 2.72
C LEU A 124 7.36 3.57 3.52
N ALA A 125 8.59 3.83 3.08
CA ALA A 125 9.79 3.46 3.81
C ALA A 125 9.83 4.11 5.20
N GLY A 126 9.49 5.40 5.30
CA GLY A 126 9.37 6.14 6.56
C GLY A 126 8.37 5.50 7.53
N PHE A 127 7.19 5.12 7.04
CA PHE A 127 6.18 4.45 7.87
C PHE A 127 6.63 3.07 8.35
N LEU A 128 7.25 2.27 7.48
CA LEU A 128 7.80 0.97 7.87
C LEU A 128 8.89 1.12 8.95
N MET A 129 9.77 2.11 8.80
CA MET A 129 10.82 2.42 9.79
C MET A 129 10.25 2.93 11.12
N ALA A 130 9.17 3.73 11.10
CA ALA A 130 8.46 4.16 12.30
C ALA A 130 7.91 2.96 13.11
N HIS A 131 7.58 1.85 12.45
CA HIS A 131 7.20 0.58 13.11
C HIS A 131 8.39 -0.33 13.42
N GLY A 132 9.62 0.20 13.36
CA GLY A 132 10.85 -0.48 13.71
C GLY A 132 11.32 -1.53 12.68
N ALA A 133 10.81 -1.48 11.44
CA ALA A 133 11.39 -2.28 10.37
C ALA A 133 12.67 -1.62 9.84
N ALA A 134 13.69 -2.42 9.48
CA ALA A 134 14.79 -1.90 8.70
C ALA A 134 14.41 -1.92 7.21
N VAL A 135 14.71 -0.82 6.52
CA VAL A 135 14.27 -0.59 5.15
C VAL A 135 15.43 -0.05 4.35
N GLU A 136 15.69 -0.64 3.19
CA GLU A 136 16.58 -0.08 2.18
C GLU A 136 15.74 0.42 1.02
N LEU A 137 15.78 1.74 0.86
CA LEU A 137 15.07 2.44 -0.20
C LEU A 137 15.92 2.41 -1.48
N ARG A 138 15.40 1.80 -2.55
CA ARG A 138 16.03 1.82 -3.87
C ARG A 138 15.08 2.41 -4.91
N TYR A 139 15.47 3.52 -5.52
CA TYR A 139 14.74 4.12 -6.62
C TYR A 139 15.14 3.49 -7.96
N ALA A 140 14.17 3.40 -8.89
CA ALA A 140 14.36 2.72 -10.17
C ALA A 140 15.39 3.39 -11.09
N ASP A 141 15.63 4.69 -10.93
CA ASP A 141 16.65 5.45 -11.66
C ASP A 141 18.08 5.21 -11.14
N ALA A 142 18.20 4.62 -9.95
CA ALA A 142 19.47 4.30 -9.30
C ALA A 142 19.88 2.82 -9.42
N VAL A 143 19.04 1.95 -10.02
CA VAL A 143 19.32 0.51 -10.13
C VAL A 143 19.07 -0.02 -11.54
N THR A 144 19.89 -0.98 -11.96
CA THR A 144 19.63 -1.73 -13.20
C THR A 144 18.62 -2.85 -12.94
N VAL A 145 18.00 -3.35 -14.02
CA VAL A 145 17.05 -4.46 -13.94
C VAL A 145 17.72 -5.74 -13.42
N GLU A 146 18.96 -5.98 -13.82
CA GLU A 146 19.75 -7.14 -13.42
C GLU A 146 20.06 -7.08 -11.92
N ALA A 147 20.54 -5.93 -11.43
CA ALA A 147 20.81 -5.72 -10.01
C ALA A 147 19.53 -5.82 -9.16
N PHE A 148 18.39 -5.34 -9.69
CA PHE A 148 17.09 -5.50 -9.05
C PHE A 148 16.67 -6.97 -8.93
N ARG A 149 16.75 -7.73 -10.03
CA ARG A 149 16.40 -9.16 -10.05
C ARG A 149 17.26 -9.97 -9.09
N GLU A 150 18.56 -9.68 -9.05
CA GLU A 150 19.48 -10.37 -8.15
C GLU A 150 19.16 -10.05 -6.69
N ALA A 151 18.96 -8.77 -6.34
CA ALA A 151 18.64 -8.34 -4.98
C ALA A 151 17.32 -8.96 -4.48
N VAL A 152 16.24 -8.87 -5.28
CA VAL A 152 14.94 -9.44 -4.92
C VAL A 152 14.99 -10.97 -4.89
N GLY A 153 15.62 -11.61 -5.87
CA GLY A 153 15.76 -13.06 -5.89
C GLY A 153 16.51 -13.60 -4.68
N ARG A 154 17.57 -12.89 -4.24
CA ARG A 154 18.30 -13.21 -3.01
C ARG A 154 17.42 -13.05 -1.76
N ASN A 155 16.62 -11.97 -1.69
CA ASN A 155 15.72 -11.74 -0.58
C ASN A 155 14.66 -12.85 -0.46
N LEU A 156 13.95 -13.15 -1.55
CA LEU A 156 12.83 -14.11 -1.58
C LEU A 156 13.23 -15.58 -1.39
N ARG A 157 14.53 -15.91 -1.46
CA ARG A 157 15.04 -17.26 -1.15
C ARG A 157 15.12 -17.54 0.35
N HIS A 158 14.96 -16.53 1.17
CA HIS A 158 15.06 -16.66 2.61
C HIS A 158 13.83 -16.08 3.30
N PRO A 159 13.37 -16.67 4.42
CA PRO A 159 12.23 -16.14 5.13
C PRO A 159 12.55 -14.76 5.73
N MET A 160 11.56 -13.86 5.68
CA MET A 160 11.52 -12.66 6.50
C MET A 160 11.75 -13.01 7.97
N THR A 161 12.70 -12.32 8.60
CA THR A 161 13.03 -12.51 10.02
C THR A 161 12.82 -11.21 10.77
N SER A 162 12.23 -11.29 11.97
CA SER A 162 12.11 -10.16 12.89
C SER A 162 13.51 -9.86 13.45
N CYS A 163 14.11 -8.75 13.03
CA CYS A 163 15.42 -8.36 13.52
C CYS A 163 15.31 -7.78 14.93
N SER A 164 15.60 -8.62 15.92
CA SER A 164 15.68 -8.25 17.33
C SER A 164 17.09 -7.81 17.76
N SER A 165 18.10 -7.88 16.87
CA SER A 165 19.45 -7.38 17.14
C SER A 165 20.10 -6.78 15.88
N THR A 166 20.79 -5.66 16.07
CA THR A 166 21.27 -4.69 15.06
C THR A 166 22.40 -5.19 14.14
N THR A 167 22.66 -6.51 14.06
CA THR A 167 23.92 -7.02 13.48
C THR A 167 23.74 -7.98 12.30
N SER A 168 22.64 -7.91 11.55
CA SER A 168 22.48 -8.72 10.34
C SER A 168 22.03 -7.88 9.15
N ALA A 169 22.80 -7.91 8.07
CA ALA A 169 22.53 -7.24 6.79
C ALA A 169 21.18 -7.60 6.13
N LYS A 170 20.41 -8.50 6.75
CA LYS A 170 19.14 -9.07 6.28
C LYS A 170 17.89 -8.39 6.84
N CYS A 171 18.05 -7.37 7.68
CA CYS A 171 16.90 -6.66 8.25
C CYS A 171 16.17 -5.76 7.24
N SER A 172 16.66 -5.65 6.01
CA SER A 172 16.21 -4.72 5.00
C SER A 172 15.10 -5.29 4.11
N GLY A 173 13.86 -4.85 4.31
CA GLY A 173 12.80 -5.03 3.33
C GLY A 173 13.08 -4.17 2.09
N SER A 174 13.29 -4.79 0.93
CA SER A 174 13.49 -4.07 -0.34
C SER A 174 12.12 -3.74 -0.96
N VAL A 175 11.73 -2.46 -0.95
CA VAL A 175 10.55 -1.98 -1.67
C VAL A 175 11.00 -1.32 -2.96
N VAL A 176 10.60 -1.85 -4.11
CA VAL A 176 10.94 -1.30 -5.43
C VAL A 176 9.66 -1.04 -6.22
N SER A 177 9.51 0.17 -6.76
CA SER A 177 8.42 0.54 -7.64
C SER A 177 8.94 0.63 -9.08
N GLY A 178 8.34 -0.13 -10.00
CA GLY A 178 8.68 -0.12 -11.42
C GLY A 178 7.47 0.26 -12.27
N THR A 179 7.66 1.18 -13.21
CA THR A 179 6.78 1.34 -14.37
C THR A 179 7.63 1.37 -15.63
N SER A 180 7.47 0.31 -16.44
CA SER A 180 7.86 0.30 -17.84
C SER A 180 6.83 1.10 -18.64
N HIS A 181 7.21 2.29 -19.14
CA HIS A 181 7.01 2.72 -20.52
C HIS A 181 7.37 4.21 -20.69
N ARG A 182 8.37 4.44 -21.56
CA ARG A 182 8.69 5.69 -22.27
C ARG A 182 9.09 6.90 -21.41
N TRP A 183 10.41 7.00 -21.26
CA TRP A 183 11.16 8.15 -20.73
C TRP A 183 10.75 9.49 -21.38
N ARG A 184 10.27 10.43 -20.56
CA ARG A 184 10.41 11.88 -20.76
C ARG A 184 10.80 12.52 -19.41
N PRO A 185 11.85 13.35 -19.36
CA PRO A 185 12.22 14.04 -18.13
C PRO A 185 11.28 15.25 -17.97
N THR A 186 10.58 15.35 -16.84
CA THR A 186 9.93 16.54 -16.23
C THR A 186 8.48 16.37 -15.74
N THR A 187 8.00 15.16 -15.46
CA THR A 187 6.68 15.00 -14.82
C THR A 187 6.81 14.33 -13.47
N ARG A 188 6.49 15.07 -12.39
CA ARG A 188 6.33 14.51 -11.04
C ARG A 188 5.37 13.33 -11.12
N LEU A 189 5.91 12.11 -10.98
CA LEU A 189 5.12 10.88 -11.01
C LEU A 189 4.29 10.82 -9.72
N ARG A 190 3.02 11.18 -9.83
CA ARG A 190 2.01 10.79 -8.84
C ARG A 190 1.58 9.38 -9.20
N ILE A 191 1.95 8.39 -8.39
CA ILE A 191 1.32 7.07 -8.41
C ILE A 191 -0.13 7.31 -7.98
N ARG A 192 -1.05 7.32 -8.95
CA ARG A 192 -2.49 7.20 -8.67
C ARG A 192 -2.83 5.73 -8.71
N CYS A 193 -3.05 5.17 -7.52
CA CYS A 193 -4.19 4.29 -7.29
C CYS A 193 -5.44 5.21 -7.42
#